data_AF-A0AAU5CYF0-F1
#
_entry.id   AF-A0AAU5CYF0-F1
#
_cell.length_a   1.000
_cell.length_b   1.000
_cell.length_c   1.000
_cell.angle_alpha   90.00
_cell.angle_beta   90.00
_cell.angle_gamma   90.00
#
_symmetry.space_group_name_H-M   'P 1'
#
loop_
_entity.id
_entity.type
_entity.pdbx_description
1 polymer ?
#
loop_
_entity_poly.entity_id
_entity_poly.type
_entity_poly.pdbx_seq_one_letter_code
_entity_poly.pdbx_strand_id
1 'polypeptide(L)'
;MIENDGTGEWIAAEWNTQGWGDRGFAVTAALQGLIGGQGVWYHDALRGIERTGRYLAGTWEPAAGEDGPRPAGEGSWTGFIGRTGLLALRAAAPSTRPPRRDVLLNLLEMWAESPFADPAYRFRTGVVAQPELPWGVRDARGTTVATYWPIDGTRRYLQAWTGEEPPPRPGEEAVPRPGHEAARVAPGVWGTPHQLRRLVALVRERGPLPWDPAAVEDLAGATGMSRGAAALTLSGNPGTGSYVIPYLDPDERAALGLKTAEVEDARRELGPLQGQDRLALLADVLPDDPADLWEPGGLRRVAARTADAWHAQRGGRVPAPRATHEAALALEAPYPAADVCSLFLQPASAPLPGCADLNLWPRPTRDTRLFTVWDVKTEHDAERLLDTLVTAVPWAYADLPAGDPVRAGVPEALRVLRATVRRRDSPARLLSGALAHGPYRSRADARGDWLDGPACARMTARIEADALPPGRYESDPRACVPELVREAAERLGLAEDPATLYLQLLALATPSDRNVRRWNGWPPARHRAAVAALLERGLVVEDKRPRAGRGVFLPGPWARAAKPLPPMECWKAELHGARLTADGTEVTGMPLPVATLPELFAAAWHRVESKDAPAS
;
A
#
# COMPACT_ATOMS: atom_id res chain seq x y z
N MET A 1 -39.60 -13.79 -9.98
CA MET A 1 -39.61 -13.77 -11.45
C MET A 1 -40.06 -12.38 -11.87
N ILE A 2 -39.14 -11.58 -12.40
CA ILE A 2 -39.40 -10.20 -12.81
C ILE A 2 -39.69 -10.28 -14.32
N GLU A 3 -40.86 -9.80 -14.73
CA GLU A 3 -41.23 -9.72 -16.14
C GLU A 3 -40.27 -8.77 -16.88
N ASN A 4 -39.81 -9.26 -18.03
CA ASN A 4 -38.85 -8.59 -18.91
C ASN A 4 -39.63 -7.60 -19.79
N ASP A 5 -39.51 -6.30 -19.52
CA ASP A 5 -40.26 -5.21 -20.15
C ASP A 5 -39.66 -4.73 -21.49
N GLY A 6 -38.93 -5.58 -22.20
CA GLY A 6 -38.59 -5.39 -23.62
C GLY A 6 -37.63 -4.22 -23.95
N THR A 7 -37.26 -3.36 -23.00
CA THR A 7 -36.31 -2.25 -23.24
C THR A 7 -34.86 -2.57 -22.85
N GLY A 8 -34.55 -3.84 -22.57
CA GLY A 8 -33.25 -4.30 -22.09
C GLY A 8 -32.61 -5.41 -22.92
N GLU A 9 -32.88 -5.51 -24.23
CA GLU A 9 -32.31 -6.57 -25.10
C GLU A 9 -30.77 -6.62 -25.06
N TRP A 10 -30.08 -5.48 -24.88
CA TRP A 10 -28.63 -5.44 -24.71
C TRP A 10 -28.13 -5.90 -23.31
N ILE A 11 -29.01 -5.92 -22.30
CA ILE A 11 -28.75 -6.49 -20.97
C ILE A 11 -29.15 -7.98 -20.93
N ALA A 12 -30.05 -8.44 -21.80
CA ALA A 12 -30.59 -9.80 -21.82
C ALA A 12 -29.90 -10.73 -22.83
N ALA A 13 -29.30 -10.21 -23.90
CA ALA A 13 -28.54 -11.01 -24.84
C ALA A 13 -27.19 -11.42 -24.23
N GLU A 14 -27.14 -12.67 -23.75
CA GLU A 14 -25.92 -13.43 -23.41
C GLU A 14 -25.14 -13.06 -22.14
N TRP A 15 -25.82 -13.03 -20.99
CA TRP A 15 -25.16 -13.27 -19.69
C TRP A 15 -25.18 -14.76 -19.36
N ASN A 16 -24.69 -15.61 -20.27
CA ASN A 16 -24.55 -17.04 -20.04
C ASN A 16 -23.21 -17.32 -19.35
N THR A 17 -23.19 -17.24 -18.02
CA THR A 17 -22.01 -17.47 -17.18
C THR A 17 -21.70 -18.97 -17.02
N GLN A 18 -21.49 -19.69 -18.11
CA GLN A 18 -20.90 -21.03 -18.03
C GLN A 18 -19.41 -20.92 -17.69
N GLY A 19 -19.07 -21.06 -16.41
CA GLY A 19 -17.69 -21.23 -15.93
C GLY A 19 -17.38 -20.65 -14.56
N TRP A 20 -18.18 -19.71 -14.05
CA TRP A 20 -18.04 -19.14 -12.72
C TRP A 20 -19.34 -19.38 -11.96
N GLY A 21 -19.37 -20.43 -11.12
CA GLY A 21 -20.60 -20.97 -10.54
C GLY A 21 -21.57 -19.91 -9.99
N ASP A 22 -22.72 -19.79 -10.64
CA ASP A 22 -24.06 -19.43 -10.13
C ASP A 22 -24.25 -18.24 -9.17
N ARG A 23 -23.23 -17.41 -8.92
CA ARG A 23 -23.32 -16.33 -7.95
C ARG A 23 -22.94 -15.00 -8.58
N GLY A 24 -23.95 -14.27 -9.07
CA GLY A 24 -24.19 -12.84 -8.83
C GLY A 24 -23.12 -11.73 -8.95
N PHE A 25 -21.82 -12.03 -9.00
CA PHE A 25 -20.76 -11.12 -8.53
C PHE A 25 -19.94 -10.47 -9.64
N ALA A 26 -20.33 -10.59 -10.92
CA ALA A 26 -19.56 -10.07 -12.05
C ALA A 26 -19.32 -8.55 -11.94
N VAL A 27 -20.34 -7.80 -11.52
CA VAL A 27 -20.25 -6.35 -11.29
C VAL A 27 -19.32 -6.02 -10.13
N THR A 28 -19.41 -6.78 -9.04
CA THR A 28 -18.47 -6.64 -7.90
C THR A 28 -17.03 -6.92 -8.32
N ALA A 29 -16.80 -7.90 -9.19
CA ALA A 29 -15.47 -8.24 -9.71
C ALA A 29 -14.92 -7.13 -10.61
N ALA A 30 -15.77 -6.55 -11.46
CA ALA A 30 -15.40 -5.46 -12.36
C ALA A 30 -15.09 -4.15 -11.61
N LEU A 31 -15.83 -3.88 -10.53
CA LEU A 31 -15.66 -2.71 -9.66
C LEU A 31 -14.70 -2.94 -8.49
N GLN A 32 -13.99 -4.07 -8.46
CA GLN A 32 -13.04 -4.39 -7.40
C GLN A 32 -12.04 -3.24 -7.21
N GLY A 33 -11.86 -2.80 -5.97
CA GLY A 33 -10.99 -1.68 -5.58
C GLY A 33 -11.62 -0.29 -5.72
N LEU A 34 -12.71 -0.15 -6.47
CA LEU A 34 -13.39 1.13 -6.70
C LEU A 34 -14.49 1.44 -5.68
N ILE A 35 -15.15 0.39 -5.21
CA ILE A 35 -16.19 0.46 -4.17
C ILE A 35 -15.63 0.01 -2.82
N GLY A 36 -16.11 0.61 -1.74
CA GLY A 36 -15.77 0.18 -0.39
C GLY A 36 -16.28 -1.24 -0.16
N GLY A 37 -15.43 -2.14 0.34
CA GLY A 37 -15.70 -3.59 0.42
C GLY A 37 -16.75 -4.03 1.45
N GLN A 38 -17.78 -3.23 1.71
CA GLN A 38 -18.86 -3.54 2.66
C GLN A 38 -20.09 -4.17 1.99
N GLY A 39 -20.26 -4.06 0.66
CA GLY A 39 -21.44 -4.59 -0.02
C GLY A 39 -21.18 -5.27 -1.35
N VAL A 40 -22.15 -6.10 -1.73
CA VAL A 40 -22.16 -6.91 -2.95
C VAL A 40 -23.04 -6.25 -3.98
N TRP A 41 -22.49 -6.08 -5.19
CA TRP A 41 -23.23 -5.69 -6.37
C TRP A 41 -23.68 -6.94 -7.13
N TYR A 42 -24.97 -7.24 -7.01
CA TYR A 42 -25.63 -8.31 -7.75
C TYR A 42 -25.95 -7.90 -9.20
N HIS A 43 -26.27 -8.87 -10.05
CA HIS A 43 -26.54 -8.66 -11.48
C HIS A 43 -27.65 -7.66 -11.79
N ASP A 44 -28.59 -7.45 -10.86
CA ASP A 44 -29.69 -6.49 -11.01
C ASP A 44 -29.33 -5.05 -10.62
N ALA A 45 -28.14 -4.82 -10.02
CA ALA A 45 -27.73 -3.48 -9.58
C ALA A 45 -27.67 -2.48 -10.74
N LEU A 46 -27.14 -2.87 -11.91
CA LEU A 46 -27.11 -1.99 -13.08
C LEU A 46 -28.51 -1.62 -13.57
N ARG A 47 -29.43 -2.59 -13.61
CA ARG A 47 -30.84 -2.35 -13.95
C ARG A 47 -31.52 -1.44 -12.94
N GLY A 48 -31.20 -1.58 -11.65
CA GLY A 48 -31.70 -0.69 -10.60
C GLY A 48 -31.23 0.76 -10.79
N ILE A 49 -29.97 0.97 -11.18
CA ILE A 49 -29.43 2.31 -11.44
C ILE A 49 -30.06 2.92 -12.68
N GLU A 50 -30.15 2.14 -13.77
CA GLU A 50 -30.82 2.54 -15.00
C GLU A 50 -32.27 2.97 -14.71
N ARG A 51 -33.02 2.13 -13.99
CA ARG A 51 -34.40 2.43 -13.56
C ARG A 51 -34.46 3.70 -12.71
N THR A 52 -33.51 3.89 -11.80
CA THR A 52 -33.41 5.13 -11.02
C THR A 52 -33.18 6.32 -11.94
N GLY A 53 -32.29 6.22 -12.93
CA GLY A 53 -32.06 7.27 -13.93
C GLY A 53 -33.31 7.59 -14.75
N ARG A 54 -34.04 6.58 -15.22
CA ARG A 54 -35.32 6.75 -15.94
C ARG A 54 -36.40 7.37 -15.05
N TYR A 55 -36.46 6.97 -13.78
CA TYR A 55 -37.29 7.64 -12.80
C TYR A 55 -36.87 9.11 -12.70
N LEU A 56 -35.61 9.46 -12.46
CA LEU A 56 -35.19 10.87 -12.42
C LEU A 56 -35.56 11.67 -13.68
N ALA A 57 -35.47 11.05 -14.87
CA ALA A 57 -35.79 11.67 -16.16
C ALA A 57 -37.30 11.80 -16.45
N GLY A 58 -38.18 11.11 -15.71
CA GLY A 58 -39.62 11.10 -16.01
C GLY A 58 -40.03 10.12 -17.10
N THR A 59 -39.15 9.16 -17.45
CA THR A 59 -39.37 8.19 -18.53
C THR A 59 -39.72 6.79 -18.01
N TRP A 60 -39.92 6.67 -16.69
CA TRP A 60 -40.40 5.48 -16.01
C TRP A 60 -41.16 5.87 -14.75
N GLU A 61 -42.25 5.16 -14.46
CA GLU A 61 -43.08 5.34 -13.27
C GLU A 61 -43.23 4.00 -12.53
N PRO A 62 -43.34 4.02 -11.18
CA PRO A 62 -43.48 2.81 -10.38
C PRO A 62 -44.80 2.09 -10.65
N ALA A 63 -44.80 0.77 -10.45
CA ALA A 63 -46.00 -0.04 -10.58
C ALA A 63 -47.04 0.34 -9.51
N ALA A 64 -48.31 -0.01 -9.74
CA ALA A 64 -49.38 0.26 -8.78
C ALA A 64 -49.06 -0.36 -7.41
N GLY A 65 -49.00 0.48 -6.36
CA GLY A 65 -48.65 0.08 -4.99
C GLY A 65 -47.15 0.22 -4.65
N GLU A 66 -46.31 0.59 -5.61
CA GLU A 66 -44.92 0.99 -5.36
C GLU A 66 -44.81 2.52 -5.33
N ASP A 67 -43.91 3.04 -4.50
CA ASP A 67 -43.69 4.46 -4.25
C ASP A 67 -42.36 4.97 -4.85
N GLY A 68 -41.67 4.17 -5.66
CA GLY A 68 -40.45 4.59 -6.36
C GLY A 68 -39.52 3.43 -6.74
N PRO A 69 -38.35 3.74 -7.33
CA PRO A 69 -37.36 2.73 -7.68
C PRO A 69 -36.77 2.12 -6.40
N ARG A 70 -36.71 0.79 -6.33
CA ARG A 70 -36.00 0.10 -5.23
C ARG A 70 -34.49 0.40 -5.28
N PRO A 71 -33.80 0.36 -4.13
CA PRO A 71 -32.36 0.62 -4.08
C PRO A 71 -31.57 -0.31 -5.00
N ALA A 72 -30.62 0.28 -5.71
CA ALA A 72 -29.69 -0.45 -6.54
C ALA A 72 -28.40 -0.73 -5.78
N GLY A 73 -28.13 -2.02 -5.53
CA GLY A 73 -26.98 -2.45 -4.73
C GLY A 73 -26.97 -1.82 -3.34
N GLU A 74 -25.78 -1.43 -2.87
CA GLU A 74 -25.59 -0.78 -1.57
C GLU A 74 -25.62 0.77 -1.60
N GLY A 75 -26.01 1.36 -2.75
CA GLY A 75 -26.06 2.81 -2.95
C GLY A 75 -24.71 3.50 -3.20
N SER A 76 -23.59 2.77 -3.19
CA SER A 76 -22.24 3.33 -3.36
C SER A 76 -21.98 3.91 -4.75
N TRP A 77 -22.78 3.56 -5.77
CA TRP A 77 -22.70 4.16 -7.11
C TRP A 77 -22.97 5.65 -7.17
N THR A 78 -23.70 6.19 -6.20
CA THR A 78 -23.93 7.63 -6.13
C THR A 78 -22.61 8.40 -6.03
N GLY A 79 -21.54 7.76 -5.56
CA GLY A 79 -20.18 8.33 -5.58
C GLY A 79 -19.57 8.49 -6.98
N PHE A 80 -20.08 7.82 -8.00
CA PHE A 80 -19.60 7.95 -9.39
C PHE A 80 -20.15 9.19 -10.10
N ILE A 81 -21.20 9.84 -9.56
CA ILE A 81 -21.77 11.05 -10.14
C ILE A 81 -20.70 12.15 -10.11
N GLY A 82 -20.35 12.67 -11.29
CA GLY A 82 -19.27 13.63 -11.48
C GLY A 82 -17.85 13.07 -11.32
N ARG A 83 -17.67 11.74 -11.24
CA ARG A 83 -16.37 11.08 -11.00
C ARG A 83 -16.18 9.80 -11.83
N THR A 84 -16.73 9.77 -13.03
CA THR A 84 -16.71 8.60 -13.92
C THR A 84 -15.35 8.33 -14.57
N GLY A 85 -14.40 9.27 -14.50
CA GLY A 85 -13.06 9.14 -15.06
C GLY A 85 -12.31 7.89 -14.58
N LEU A 86 -12.49 7.52 -13.31
CA LEU A 86 -11.91 6.31 -12.75
C LEU A 86 -12.49 5.02 -13.38
N LEU A 87 -13.81 4.96 -13.60
CA LEU A 87 -14.48 3.82 -14.25
C LEU A 87 -14.01 3.67 -15.70
N ALA A 88 -13.92 4.79 -16.40
CA ALA A 88 -13.41 4.87 -17.77
C ALA A 88 -11.95 4.40 -17.88
N LEU A 89 -11.08 4.87 -16.99
CA LEU A 89 -9.69 4.43 -16.94
C LEU A 89 -9.59 2.92 -16.67
N ARG A 90 -10.38 2.41 -15.71
CA ARG A 90 -10.42 0.97 -15.40
C ARG A 90 -10.91 0.14 -16.58
N ALA A 91 -11.92 0.59 -17.33
CA ALA A 91 -12.42 -0.10 -18.51
C ALA A 91 -11.36 -0.18 -19.62
N ALA A 92 -10.62 0.90 -19.83
CA ALA A 92 -9.58 0.98 -20.84
C ALA A 92 -8.27 0.27 -20.45
N ALA A 93 -8.05 -0.01 -19.15
CA ALA A 93 -6.81 -0.59 -18.67
C ALA A 93 -6.52 -1.99 -19.25
N PRO A 94 -5.24 -2.31 -19.56
CA PRO A 94 -4.85 -3.62 -20.08
C PRO A 94 -4.97 -4.75 -19.04
N SER A 95 -4.89 -4.43 -17.76
CA SER A 95 -5.07 -5.39 -16.67
C SER A 95 -6.54 -5.78 -16.44
N THR A 96 -7.50 -5.10 -17.06
CA THR A 96 -8.91 -5.47 -16.95
C THR A 96 -9.22 -6.63 -17.89
N ARG A 97 -9.68 -7.77 -17.37
CA ARG A 97 -10.00 -8.93 -18.22
C ARG A 97 -11.24 -8.67 -19.07
N PRO A 98 -11.38 -9.28 -20.27
CA PRO A 98 -12.51 -9.02 -21.18
C PRO A 98 -13.90 -9.07 -20.51
N PRO A 99 -14.25 -10.11 -19.70
CA PRO A 99 -15.55 -10.15 -19.06
C PRO A 99 -15.80 -9.00 -18.07
N ARG A 100 -14.76 -8.52 -17.38
CA ARG A 100 -14.86 -7.38 -16.47
C ARG A 100 -14.93 -6.06 -17.23
N ARG A 101 -14.22 -5.98 -18.36
CA ARG A 101 -14.25 -4.82 -19.25
C ARG A 101 -15.64 -4.62 -19.82
N ASP A 102 -16.28 -5.67 -20.32
CA ASP A 102 -17.62 -5.58 -20.91
C ASP A 102 -18.64 -5.04 -19.88
N VAL A 103 -18.55 -5.49 -18.63
CA VAL A 103 -19.38 -4.96 -17.53
C VAL A 103 -19.16 -3.46 -17.33
N LEU A 104 -17.91 -2.99 -17.33
CA LEU A 104 -17.58 -1.57 -17.15
C LEU A 104 -18.04 -0.74 -18.36
N LEU A 105 -17.87 -1.24 -19.58
CA LEU A 105 -18.33 -0.55 -20.79
C LEU A 105 -19.85 -0.43 -20.80
N ASN A 106 -20.57 -1.50 -20.47
CA ASN A 106 -22.02 -1.50 -20.36
C ASN A 106 -22.52 -0.52 -19.27
N LEU A 107 -21.82 -0.45 -18.14
CA LEU A 107 -22.10 0.55 -17.10
C LEU A 107 -21.90 1.97 -17.64
N LEU A 108 -20.81 2.25 -18.36
CA LEU A 108 -20.52 3.58 -18.91
C LEU A 108 -21.52 4.00 -20.00
N GLU A 109 -21.98 3.07 -20.83
CA GLU A 109 -23.03 3.32 -21.83
C GLU A 109 -24.36 3.70 -21.20
N MET A 110 -24.82 2.89 -20.25
CA MET A 110 -26.03 3.21 -19.47
C MET A 110 -25.90 4.56 -18.76
N TRP A 111 -24.72 4.83 -18.17
CA TRP A 111 -24.47 6.09 -17.50
C TRP A 111 -24.56 7.29 -18.45
N ALA A 112 -24.08 7.15 -19.68
CA ALA A 112 -24.12 8.20 -20.71
C ALA A 112 -25.54 8.54 -21.20
N GLU A 113 -26.51 7.64 -21.00
CA GLU A 113 -27.92 7.85 -21.35
C GLU A 113 -28.76 8.33 -20.16
N SER A 114 -28.17 8.37 -18.96
CA SER A 114 -28.84 8.73 -17.73
C SER A 114 -28.68 10.22 -17.39
N PRO A 115 -29.58 10.78 -16.55
CA PRO A 115 -29.38 12.10 -15.95
C PRO A 115 -28.05 12.25 -15.20
N PHE A 116 -27.40 11.16 -14.76
CA PHE A 116 -26.16 11.21 -13.99
C PHE A 116 -24.96 11.74 -14.78
N ALA A 117 -25.01 11.71 -16.11
CA ALA A 117 -23.98 12.29 -16.99
C ALA A 117 -24.37 13.68 -17.53
N ASP A 118 -25.63 14.08 -17.41
CA ASP A 118 -26.15 15.30 -18.02
C ASP A 118 -25.80 16.53 -17.14
N PRO A 119 -25.02 17.51 -17.67
CA PRO A 119 -24.65 18.70 -16.92
C PRO A 119 -25.83 19.61 -16.53
N ALA A 120 -27.01 19.42 -17.12
CA ALA A 120 -28.23 20.12 -16.73
C ALA A 120 -28.75 19.68 -15.35
N TYR A 121 -28.38 18.48 -14.89
CA TYR A 121 -28.79 17.96 -13.59
C TYR A 121 -27.79 18.33 -12.50
N ARG A 122 -28.33 18.69 -11.33
CA ARG A 122 -27.60 18.95 -10.10
C ARG A 122 -28.00 17.91 -9.07
N PHE A 123 -27.05 17.49 -8.25
CA PHE A 123 -27.25 16.39 -7.31
C PHE A 123 -26.86 16.75 -5.88
N ARG A 124 -27.54 16.10 -4.94
CA ARG A 124 -27.21 16.11 -3.51
C ARG A 124 -27.38 14.70 -2.95
N THR A 125 -26.39 14.23 -2.21
CA THR A 125 -26.48 12.98 -1.45
C THR A 125 -26.52 13.29 0.04
N GLY A 126 -27.17 12.43 0.83
CA GLY A 126 -27.18 12.62 2.28
C GLY A 126 -27.82 11.48 3.06
N VAL A 127 -27.85 11.66 4.38
CA VAL A 127 -28.49 10.76 5.35
C VAL A 127 -29.56 11.51 6.14
N VAL A 128 -30.71 10.87 6.35
CA VAL A 128 -31.86 11.44 7.08
C VAL A 128 -32.39 10.45 8.11
N ALA A 129 -32.80 10.94 9.29
CA ALA A 129 -33.35 10.15 10.41
C ALA A 129 -34.86 9.86 10.24
N GLN A 130 -35.28 9.46 9.03
CA GLN A 130 -36.67 9.15 8.69
C GLN A 130 -36.70 7.84 7.90
N PRO A 131 -36.68 6.68 8.58
CA PRO A 131 -36.64 5.39 7.92
C PRO A 131 -37.88 5.12 7.05
N GLU A 132 -39.01 5.78 7.35
CA GLU A 132 -40.31 5.66 6.69
C GLU A 132 -40.47 6.47 5.39
N LEU A 133 -39.44 7.23 4.95
CA LEU A 133 -39.53 8.00 3.69
C LEU A 133 -39.91 7.12 2.49
N PRO A 134 -40.61 7.64 1.47
CA PRO A 134 -40.87 6.88 0.26
C PRO A 134 -39.58 6.45 -0.47
N TRP A 135 -39.63 5.39 -1.29
CA TRP A 135 -38.49 5.03 -2.15
C TRP A 135 -38.17 6.11 -3.20
N GLY A 136 -39.19 6.81 -3.70
CA GLY A 136 -39.06 7.93 -4.63
C GLY A 136 -40.11 9.01 -4.39
N VAL A 137 -39.70 10.27 -4.50
CA VAL A 137 -40.61 11.41 -4.51
C VAL A 137 -40.19 12.32 -5.65
N ARG A 138 -41.08 12.51 -6.63
CA ARG A 138 -40.91 13.45 -7.74
C ARG A 138 -41.92 14.58 -7.59
N ASP A 139 -41.44 15.81 -7.49
CA ASP A 139 -42.28 17.01 -7.48
C ASP A 139 -41.74 18.09 -8.45
N ALA A 140 -42.39 19.26 -8.50
CA ALA A 140 -41.98 20.35 -9.37
C ALA A 140 -40.59 20.94 -9.03
N ARG A 141 -40.05 20.67 -7.85
CA ARG A 141 -38.76 21.18 -7.35
C ARG A 141 -37.62 20.19 -7.59
N GLY A 142 -37.93 18.92 -7.85
CA GLY A 142 -36.96 17.89 -8.21
C GLY A 142 -37.41 16.49 -7.81
N THR A 143 -36.44 15.57 -7.81
CA THR A 143 -36.68 14.16 -7.50
C THR A 143 -35.77 13.72 -6.37
N THR A 144 -36.31 13.05 -5.36
CA THR A 144 -35.57 12.42 -4.26
C THR A 144 -35.78 10.91 -4.32
N VAL A 145 -34.71 10.14 -4.27
CA VAL A 145 -34.76 8.67 -4.23
C VAL A 145 -33.95 8.14 -3.06
N ALA A 146 -34.43 7.10 -2.41
CA ALA A 146 -33.66 6.39 -1.41
C ALA A 146 -32.66 5.45 -2.09
N THR A 147 -31.40 5.51 -1.67
CA THR A 147 -30.29 4.83 -2.35
C THR A 147 -29.85 3.54 -1.65
N TYR A 148 -30.35 3.32 -0.43
CA TYR A 148 -30.11 2.10 0.32
C TYR A 148 -31.25 1.81 1.30
N TRP A 149 -31.24 0.58 1.84
CA TRP A 149 -32.19 0.16 2.88
C TRP A 149 -31.97 0.96 4.18
N PRO A 150 -33.02 1.23 4.97
CA PRO A 150 -32.89 1.91 6.25
C PRO A 150 -32.03 1.10 7.23
N ILE A 151 -31.08 1.76 7.89
CA ILE A 151 -30.19 1.16 8.90
C ILE A 151 -30.10 2.12 10.09
N ASP A 152 -30.19 1.58 11.30
CA ASP A 152 -30.11 2.32 12.57
C ASP A 152 -31.04 3.54 12.65
N GLY A 153 -32.24 3.41 12.07
CA GLY A 153 -33.24 4.49 12.03
C GLY A 153 -32.88 5.64 11.09
N THR A 154 -31.92 5.43 10.18
CA THR A 154 -31.52 6.41 9.16
C THR A 154 -31.69 5.86 7.75
N ARG A 155 -31.78 6.76 6.77
CA ARG A 155 -31.92 6.43 5.35
C ARG A 155 -31.00 7.28 4.50
N ARG A 156 -30.35 6.66 3.50
CA ARG A 156 -29.53 7.34 2.50
C ARG A 156 -30.38 7.77 1.32
N TYR A 157 -30.14 8.97 0.80
CA TYR A 157 -30.87 9.48 -0.36
C TYR A 157 -29.96 10.14 -1.40
N LEU A 158 -30.47 10.19 -2.63
CA LEU A 158 -29.98 11.02 -3.72
C LEU A 158 -31.12 11.94 -4.14
N GLN A 159 -30.83 13.22 -4.26
CA GLN A 159 -31.75 14.22 -4.78
C GLN A 159 -31.18 14.82 -6.06
N ALA A 160 -32.03 14.97 -7.07
CA ALA A 160 -31.69 15.51 -8.38
C ALA A 160 -32.66 16.62 -8.79
N TRP A 161 -32.15 17.70 -9.36
CA TRP A 161 -32.96 18.82 -9.87
C TRP A 161 -32.22 19.56 -10.99
N THR A 162 -32.93 20.33 -11.80
CA THR A 162 -32.36 21.09 -12.94
C THR A 162 -32.34 22.60 -12.73
N GLY A 163 -33.13 23.11 -11.78
CA GLY A 163 -33.15 24.53 -11.41
C GLY A 163 -31.89 25.02 -10.70
N GLU A 164 -31.72 26.35 -10.59
CA GLU A 164 -30.62 26.95 -9.83
C GLU A 164 -30.80 26.76 -8.31
N GLU A 165 -32.04 26.97 -7.84
CA GLU A 165 -32.38 26.85 -6.43
C GLU A 165 -32.50 25.37 -6.02
N PRO A 166 -31.83 24.93 -4.94
CA PRO A 166 -31.92 23.56 -4.50
C PRO A 166 -33.30 23.28 -3.89
N PRO A 167 -33.88 22.09 -4.12
CA PRO A 167 -35.04 21.65 -3.36
C PRO A 167 -34.73 21.56 -1.86
N PRO A 168 -35.75 21.63 -0.98
CA PRO A 168 -35.57 21.48 0.46
C PRO A 168 -34.99 20.10 0.80
N ARG A 169 -34.31 20.03 1.94
CA ARG A 169 -33.74 18.76 2.42
C ARG A 169 -34.87 17.84 2.90
N PRO A 170 -34.80 16.54 2.60
CA PRO A 170 -35.68 15.58 3.24
C PRO A 170 -35.53 15.70 4.77
N GLY A 171 -36.64 15.94 5.49
CA GLY A 171 -36.67 16.04 6.95
C GLY A 171 -36.12 17.34 7.57
N GLU A 172 -36.09 18.46 6.82
CA GLU A 172 -35.54 19.77 7.25
C GLU A 172 -36.21 20.41 8.50
N GLU A 173 -37.29 19.83 9.03
CA GLU A 173 -37.94 20.26 10.29
C GLU A 173 -37.23 19.74 11.56
N ALA A 174 -36.24 18.85 11.47
CA ALA A 174 -35.53 18.28 12.62
C ALA A 174 -34.12 18.89 12.83
N VAL A 175 -33.77 19.15 14.09
CA VAL A 175 -32.43 19.65 14.51
C VAL A 175 -31.32 18.77 13.91
N PRO A 176 -30.28 19.36 13.27
CA PRO A 176 -29.17 18.59 12.70
C PRO A 176 -28.54 17.68 13.76
N ARG A 177 -28.61 16.36 13.55
CA ARG A 177 -27.89 15.39 14.38
C ARG A 177 -26.50 15.16 13.80
N PRO A 178 -25.44 15.03 14.63
CA PRO A 178 -24.12 14.60 14.17
C PRO A 178 -24.24 13.32 13.33
N GLY A 179 -23.56 13.25 12.17
CA GLY A 179 -23.64 12.13 11.22
C GLY A 179 -24.77 12.22 10.17
N HIS A 180 -25.62 13.25 10.20
CA HIS A 180 -26.68 13.49 9.21
C HIS A 180 -26.26 14.62 8.26
N GLU A 181 -25.27 14.32 7.43
CA GLU A 181 -24.69 15.28 6.50
C GLU A 181 -25.30 15.12 5.11
N ALA A 182 -25.55 16.25 4.44
CA ALA A 182 -25.96 16.29 3.05
C ALA A 182 -24.97 17.15 2.26
N ALA A 183 -24.42 16.59 1.18
CA ALA A 183 -23.42 17.23 0.35
C ALA A 183 -23.95 17.40 -1.07
N ARG A 184 -23.81 18.62 -1.62
CA ARG A 184 -23.98 18.81 -3.06
C ARG A 184 -22.86 18.06 -3.78
N VAL A 185 -23.19 17.38 -4.85
CA VAL A 185 -22.21 16.74 -5.72
C VAL A 185 -21.67 17.82 -6.66
N ALA A 186 -20.35 17.98 -6.69
CA ALA A 186 -19.71 18.87 -7.65
C ALA A 186 -19.92 18.32 -9.08
N PRO A 187 -20.23 19.19 -10.06
CA PRO A 187 -20.18 18.78 -11.46
C PRO A 187 -18.78 18.24 -11.80
N GLY A 188 -18.72 17.10 -12.50
CA GLY A 188 -17.44 16.55 -12.96
C GLY A 188 -16.87 17.40 -14.09
N VAL A 189 -15.53 17.52 -14.16
CA VAL A 189 -14.85 18.17 -15.30
C VAL A 189 -14.79 17.22 -16.49
N TRP A 190 -14.79 15.92 -16.22
CA TRP A 190 -14.83 14.85 -17.21
C TRP A 190 -16.06 13.95 -17.01
N GLY A 191 -16.53 13.31 -18.09
CA GLY A 191 -17.58 12.27 -18.03
C GLY A 191 -18.91 12.68 -18.63
N THR A 192 -18.90 13.63 -19.57
CA THR A 192 -20.08 14.00 -20.35
C THR A 192 -20.59 12.82 -21.19
N PRO A 193 -21.86 12.83 -21.64
CA PRO A 193 -22.41 11.76 -22.48
C PRO A 193 -21.60 11.53 -23.76
N HIS A 194 -21.02 12.58 -24.34
CA HIS A 194 -20.16 12.48 -25.51
C HIS A 194 -18.84 11.77 -25.19
N GLN A 195 -18.14 12.19 -24.12
CA GLN A 195 -16.88 11.58 -23.71
C GLN A 195 -17.03 10.11 -23.34
N LEU A 196 -18.09 9.75 -22.60
CA LEU A 196 -18.36 8.37 -22.22
C LEU A 196 -18.58 7.47 -23.45
N ARG A 197 -19.47 7.88 -24.37
CA ARG A 197 -19.71 7.13 -25.62
C ARG A 197 -18.45 7.03 -26.48
N ARG A 198 -17.68 8.12 -26.58
CA ARG A 198 -16.44 8.16 -27.34
C ARG A 198 -15.41 7.18 -26.79
N LEU A 199 -15.21 7.16 -25.47
CA LEU A 199 -14.32 6.20 -24.82
C LEU A 199 -14.78 4.75 -25.04
N VAL A 200 -16.07 4.46 -24.86
CA VAL A 200 -16.60 3.10 -25.06
C VAL A 200 -16.36 2.62 -26.50
N ALA A 201 -16.66 3.45 -27.50
CA ALA A 201 -16.40 3.14 -28.89
C ALA A 201 -14.92 2.84 -29.14
N LEU A 202 -14.01 3.69 -28.64
CA LEU A 202 -12.56 3.49 -28.79
C LEU A 202 -12.06 2.20 -28.16
N VAL A 203 -12.54 1.85 -26.96
CA VAL A 203 -12.13 0.59 -26.30
C VAL A 203 -12.66 -0.63 -27.08
N ARG A 204 -13.86 -0.58 -27.63
CA ARG A 204 -14.41 -1.67 -28.47
C ARG A 204 -13.68 -1.79 -29.82
N GLU A 205 -13.31 -0.66 -30.43
CA GLU A 205 -12.62 -0.62 -31.73
C GLU A 205 -11.13 -0.99 -31.63
N ARG A 206 -10.43 -0.48 -30.61
CA ARG A 206 -8.96 -0.55 -30.50
C ARG A 206 -8.47 -1.52 -29.42
N GLY A 207 -9.37 -2.00 -28.57
CA GLY A 207 -9.01 -2.79 -27.38
C GLY A 207 -8.47 -1.91 -26.24
N PRO A 208 -7.76 -2.52 -25.25
CA PRO A 208 -7.21 -1.78 -24.12
C PRO A 208 -6.16 -0.75 -24.55
N LEU A 209 -5.97 0.27 -23.71
CA LEU A 209 -4.91 1.26 -23.91
C LEU A 209 -3.51 0.60 -23.83
N PRO A 210 -2.51 1.13 -24.56
CA PRO A 210 -1.13 0.65 -24.47
C PRO A 210 -0.53 0.88 -23.08
N TRP A 211 0.00 -0.16 -22.45
CA TRP A 211 0.68 -0.02 -21.15
C TRP A 211 2.04 0.65 -21.32
N ASP A 212 2.29 1.74 -20.58
CA ASP A 212 3.58 2.42 -20.53
C ASP A 212 4.22 2.27 -19.14
N PRO A 213 5.19 1.35 -18.97
CA PRO A 213 5.92 1.21 -17.71
C PRO A 213 6.65 2.48 -17.26
N ALA A 214 6.99 3.39 -18.16
CA ALA A 214 7.64 4.63 -17.80
C ALA A 214 6.66 5.65 -17.21
N ALA A 215 5.38 5.62 -17.60
CA ALA A 215 4.34 6.42 -16.92
C ALA A 215 4.19 6.02 -15.43
N VAL A 216 4.39 4.74 -15.12
CA VAL A 216 4.41 4.24 -13.74
C VAL A 216 5.59 4.82 -12.96
N GLU A 217 6.79 4.82 -13.57
CA GLU A 217 7.98 5.41 -12.94
C GLU A 217 7.85 6.93 -12.79
N ASP A 218 7.28 7.63 -13.78
CA ASP A 218 7.02 9.06 -13.74
C ASP A 218 6.06 9.42 -12.57
N LEU A 219 4.96 8.66 -12.43
CA LEU A 219 4.01 8.85 -11.31
C LEU A 219 4.67 8.55 -9.95
N ALA A 220 5.40 7.44 -9.84
CA ALA A 220 6.09 7.06 -8.62
C ALA A 220 7.13 8.11 -8.20
N GLY A 221 7.91 8.61 -9.16
CA GLY A 221 8.89 9.67 -8.94
C GLY A 221 8.27 11.00 -8.53
N ALA A 222 7.16 11.40 -9.15
CA ALA A 222 6.47 12.65 -8.83
C ALA A 222 5.83 12.62 -7.43
N THR A 223 5.22 11.50 -7.05
CA THR A 223 4.37 11.42 -5.84
C THR A 223 5.06 10.79 -4.63
N GLY A 224 6.17 10.08 -4.85
CA GLY A 224 6.86 9.28 -3.84
C GLY A 224 6.14 7.99 -3.43
N MET A 225 5.13 7.56 -4.20
CA MET A 225 4.47 6.25 -4.00
C MET A 225 5.33 5.09 -4.51
N SER A 226 5.04 3.87 -4.07
CA SER A 226 5.71 2.69 -4.64
C SER A 226 5.37 2.50 -6.12
N ARG A 227 6.26 1.84 -6.88
CA ARG A 227 5.97 1.41 -8.26
C ARG A 227 4.67 0.60 -8.35
N GLY A 228 4.43 -0.27 -7.37
CA GLY A 228 3.19 -1.05 -7.30
C GLY A 228 1.96 -0.17 -7.13
N ALA A 229 2.01 0.82 -6.22
CA ALA A 229 0.91 1.75 -6.00
C ALA A 229 0.63 2.64 -7.22
N ALA A 230 1.69 3.10 -7.90
CA ALA A 230 1.59 3.86 -9.15
C ALA A 230 0.92 3.04 -10.27
N ALA A 231 1.35 1.79 -10.45
CA ALA A 231 0.76 0.91 -11.46
C ALA A 231 -0.72 0.60 -11.17
N LEU A 232 -1.07 0.32 -9.91
CA LEU A 232 -2.47 0.09 -9.50
C LEU A 232 -3.32 1.34 -9.76
N THR A 233 -2.83 2.52 -9.40
CA THR A 233 -3.51 3.80 -9.62
C THR A 233 -3.74 4.07 -11.11
N LEU A 234 -2.70 3.96 -11.96
CA LEU A 234 -2.81 4.18 -13.41
C LEU A 234 -3.65 3.12 -14.13
N SER A 235 -3.84 1.94 -13.52
CA SER A 235 -4.75 0.92 -14.03
C SER A 235 -6.23 1.15 -13.65
N GLY A 236 -6.53 2.27 -12.99
CA GLY A 236 -7.85 2.57 -12.47
C GLY A 236 -8.25 1.62 -11.33
N ASN A 237 -7.31 1.06 -10.59
CA ASN A 237 -7.58 0.15 -9.48
C ASN A 237 -6.77 0.52 -8.22
N PRO A 238 -6.92 1.74 -7.67
CA PRO A 238 -6.16 2.21 -6.51
C PRO A 238 -6.64 1.61 -5.18
N GLY A 239 -7.39 0.51 -5.20
CA GLY A 239 -8.13 0.03 -4.05
C GLY A 239 -7.56 -1.21 -3.38
N THR A 240 -8.15 -1.54 -2.25
CA THR A 240 -7.96 -2.82 -1.57
C THR A 240 -9.13 -3.73 -1.91
N GLY A 241 -8.86 -4.88 -2.54
CA GLY A 241 -9.89 -5.81 -3.00
C GLY A 241 -10.92 -6.23 -1.94
N SER A 242 -12.03 -6.81 -2.41
CA SER A 242 -13.08 -7.40 -1.56
C SER A 242 -12.64 -8.76 -0.99
N TYR A 243 -13.10 -9.12 0.21
CA TYR A 243 -12.88 -10.44 0.83
C TYR A 243 -13.51 -11.59 0.02
N VAL A 244 -14.44 -11.30 -0.89
CA VAL A 244 -15.18 -12.28 -1.69
C VAL A 244 -14.45 -12.64 -2.99
N ILE A 245 -13.57 -11.76 -3.50
CA ILE A 245 -12.98 -11.90 -4.84
C ILE A 245 -11.47 -11.72 -4.74
N PRO A 246 -10.65 -12.69 -5.20
CA PRO A 246 -9.20 -12.55 -5.25
C PRO A 246 -8.78 -11.26 -5.96
N TYR A 247 -7.83 -10.52 -5.38
CA TYR A 247 -7.37 -9.24 -5.91
C TYR A 247 -6.25 -9.45 -6.92
N LEU A 248 -6.57 -9.18 -8.20
CA LEU A 248 -5.75 -9.42 -9.38
C LEU A 248 -5.29 -10.87 -9.58
N ASP A 249 -5.70 -11.48 -10.69
CA ASP A 249 -5.19 -12.79 -11.09
C ASP A 249 -3.72 -12.71 -11.63
N PRO A 250 -3.02 -13.84 -11.88
CA PRO A 250 -1.67 -13.83 -12.42
C PRO A 250 -1.51 -13.06 -13.74
N ASP A 251 -2.49 -13.11 -14.63
CA ASP A 251 -2.44 -12.43 -15.93
C ASP A 251 -2.67 -10.92 -15.76
N GLU A 252 -3.57 -10.52 -14.86
CA GLU A 252 -3.78 -9.11 -14.53
C GLU A 252 -2.53 -8.47 -13.94
N ARG A 253 -1.77 -9.22 -13.12
CA ARG A 253 -0.47 -8.77 -12.57
C ARG A 253 0.62 -8.73 -13.62
N ALA A 254 0.66 -9.73 -14.51
CA ALA A 254 1.61 -9.78 -15.62
C ALA A 254 1.41 -8.58 -16.57
N ALA A 255 0.15 -8.20 -16.85
CA ALA A 255 -0.18 -7.05 -17.67
C ALA A 255 0.36 -5.72 -17.11
N LEU A 256 0.51 -5.61 -15.78
CA LEU A 256 1.09 -4.44 -15.11
C LEU A 256 2.60 -4.57 -14.88
N GLY A 257 3.18 -5.75 -15.10
CA GLY A 257 4.57 -6.05 -14.77
C GLY A 257 4.85 -6.01 -13.26
N LEU A 258 3.91 -6.52 -12.44
CA LEU A 258 4.00 -6.52 -10.97
C LEU A 258 4.18 -7.93 -10.41
N LYS A 259 5.00 -8.06 -9.36
CA LYS A 259 5.16 -9.29 -8.57
C LYS A 259 4.14 -9.34 -7.43
N THR A 260 3.91 -10.54 -6.87
CA THR A 260 3.00 -10.74 -5.72
C THR A 260 3.31 -9.80 -4.56
N ALA A 261 4.58 -9.71 -4.15
CA ALA A 261 4.99 -8.88 -3.01
C ALA A 261 4.74 -7.38 -3.27
N GLU A 262 4.96 -6.90 -4.50
CA GLU A 262 4.70 -5.50 -4.87
C GLU A 262 3.20 -5.19 -4.83
N VAL A 263 2.35 -6.11 -5.28
CA VAL A 263 0.88 -5.94 -5.22
C VAL A 263 0.41 -5.90 -3.78
N GLU A 264 0.85 -6.84 -2.94
CA GLU A 264 0.44 -6.86 -1.53
C GLU A 264 0.94 -5.63 -0.75
N ASP A 265 2.16 -5.15 -1.03
CA ASP A 265 2.67 -3.91 -0.44
C ASP A 265 1.89 -2.68 -0.90
N ALA A 266 1.66 -2.55 -2.21
CA ALA A 266 0.89 -1.47 -2.80
C ALA A 266 -0.57 -1.42 -2.29
N ARG A 267 -1.18 -2.58 -2.04
CA ARG A 267 -2.50 -2.66 -1.41
C ARG A 267 -2.47 -2.11 0.01
N ARG A 268 -1.44 -2.43 0.80
CA ARG A 268 -1.29 -1.86 2.14
C ARG A 268 -1.06 -0.34 2.09
N GLU A 269 -0.30 0.13 1.10
CA GLU A 269 -0.03 1.56 0.84
C GLU A 269 -1.28 2.34 0.43
N LEU A 270 -2.13 1.77 -0.43
CA LEU A 270 -3.35 2.41 -0.94
C LEU A 270 -4.62 2.14 -0.12
N GLY A 271 -4.60 1.13 0.77
CA GLY A 271 -5.69 0.87 1.72
C GLY A 271 -6.20 2.08 2.53
N PRO A 272 -5.35 3.04 2.94
CA PRO A 272 -5.75 4.29 3.60
C PRO A 272 -6.65 5.20 2.74
N LEU A 273 -6.58 5.06 1.41
CA LEU A 273 -7.38 5.83 0.48
C LEU A 273 -8.81 5.27 0.53
N GLN A 274 -9.75 6.01 1.10
CA GLN A 274 -11.15 5.60 1.22
C GLN A 274 -11.86 5.75 -0.14
N GLY A 275 -13.03 5.11 -0.30
CA GLY A 275 -13.73 5.06 -1.61
C GLY A 275 -13.97 6.44 -2.25
N GLN A 276 -14.31 7.46 -1.45
CA GLN A 276 -14.51 8.82 -1.96
C GLN A 276 -13.20 9.48 -2.43
N ASP A 277 -12.11 9.30 -1.67
CA ASP A 277 -10.78 9.82 -2.05
C ASP A 277 -10.24 9.10 -3.30
N ARG A 278 -10.46 7.78 -3.41
CA ARG A 278 -10.10 6.99 -4.60
C ARG A 278 -10.75 7.54 -5.86
N LEU A 279 -12.04 7.84 -5.77
CA LEU A 279 -12.81 8.41 -6.86
C LEU A 279 -12.35 9.83 -7.20
N ALA A 280 -12.12 10.66 -6.19
CA ALA A 280 -11.64 12.03 -6.38
C ALA A 280 -10.23 12.08 -7.01
N LEU A 281 -9.36 11.12 -6.68
CA LEU A 281 -7.98 11.07 -7.22
C LEU A 281 -7.95 10.91 -8.74
N LEU A 282 -8.93 10.21 -9.30
CA LEU A 282 -9.00 9.85 -10.71
C LEU A 282 -10.24 10.43 -11.43
N ALA A 283 -10.93 11.39 -10.80
CA ALA A 283 -12.16 11.98 -11.37
C ALA A 283 -11.89 12.72 -12.68
N ASP A 284 -10.82 13.53 -12.70
CA ASP A 284 -10.55 14.51 -13.76
C ASP A 284 -9.14 14.31 -14.40
N VAL A 285 -8.63 13.07 -14.40
CA VAL A 285 -7.28 12.76 -14.91
C VAL A 285 -7.26 12.34 -16.38
N LEU A 286 -8.43 12.08 -16.97
CA LEU A 286 -8.55 11.69 -18.38
C LEU A 286 -8.48 12.91 -19.31
N PRO A 287 -7.99 12.76 -20.55
CA PRO A 287 -7.98 13.84 -21.53
C PRO A 287 -9.40 14.22 -21.97
N ASP A 288 -9.57 15.46 -22.44
CA ASP A 288 -10.84 15.98 -22.93
C ASP A 288 -11.40 15.15 -24.10
N ASP A 289 -10.55 14.83 -25.09
CA ASP A 289 -10.80 13.79 -26.09
C ASP A 289 -10.24 12.45 -25.59
N PRO A 290 -11.08 11.44 -25.31
CA PRO A 290 -10.63 10.11 -24.91
C PRO A 290 -9.65 9.43 -25.89
N ALA A 291 -9.64 9.83 -27.18
CA ALA A 291 -8.71 9.28 -28.18
C ALA A 291 -7.24 9.48 -27.81
N ASP A 292 -6.91 10.57 -27.09
CA ASP A 292 -5.56 10.92 -26.66
C ASP A 292 -4.92 9.89 -25.72
N LEU A 293 -5.70 8.95 -25.16
CA LEU A 293 -5.20 7.84 -24.37
C LEU A 293 -4.39 6.83 -25.21
N TRP A 294 -4.72 6.69 -26.50
CA TRP A 294 -4.03 5.78 -27.42
C TRP A 294 -2.85 6.45 -28.14
N GLU A 295 -2.73 7.77 -28.05
CA GLU A 295 -1.62 8.50 -28.64
C GLU A 295 -0.31 8.30 -27.84
N PRO A 296 0.87 8.45 -28.47
CA PRO A 296 2.14 8.39 -27.76
C PRO A 296 2.18 9.31 -26.53
N GLY A 297 2.56 8.72 -25.39
CA GLY A 297 2.61 9.42 -24.10
C GLY A 297 1.23 9.71 -23.46
N GLY A 298 0.14 9.16 -23.99
CA GLY A 298 -1.21 9.32 -23.42
C GLY A 298 -1.27 8.99 -21.93
N LEU A 299 -0.75 7.83 -21.54
CA LEU A 299 -0.72 7.40 -20.13
C LEU A 299 0.20 8.27 -19.26
N ARG A 300 1.28 8.85 -19.81
CA ARG A 300 2.15 9.79 -19.09
C ARG A 300 1.45 11.12 -18.77
N ARG A 301 0.59 11.61 -19.68
CA ARG A 301 -0.26 12.79 -19.41
C ARG A 301 -1.28 12.50 -18.31
N VAL A 302 -1.85 11.29 -18.28
CA VAL A 302 -2.69 10.84 -17.16
C VAL A 302 -1.88 10.80 -15.87
N ALA A 303 -0.67 10.22 -15.88
CA ALA A 303 0.22 10.18 -14.73
C ALA A 303 0.56 11.56 -14.16
N ALA A 304 0.85 12.54 -15.00
CA ALA A 304 1.09 13.93 -14.57
C ALA A 304 -0.13 14.52 -13.84
N ARG A 305 -1.33 14.42 -14.43
CA ARG A 305 -2.57 14.91 -13.79
C ARG A 305 -2.90 14.14 -12.51
N THR A 306 -2.64 12.83 -12.47
CA THR A 306 -2.80 12.02 -11.26
C THR A 306 -1.82 12.46 -10.17
N ALA A 307 -0.59 12.84 -10.51
CA ALA A 307 0.37 13.37 -9.54
C ALA A 307 -0.12 14.70 -8.95
N ASP A 308 -0.63 15.62 -9.78
CA ASP A 308 -1.21 16.89 -9.31
C ASP A 308 -2.39 16.64 -8.35
N ALA A 309 -3.30 15.73 -8.72
CA ALA A 309 -4.44 15.35 -7.88
C ALA A 309 -3.98 14.70 -6.56
N TRP A 310 -2.95 13.85 -6.59
CA TRP A 310 -2.36 13.24 -5.41
C TRP A 310 -1.77 14.30 -4.47
N HIS A 311 -0.98 15.24 -5.01
CA HIS A 311 -0.39 16.31 -4.23
C HIS A 311 -1.44 17.22 -3.58
N ALA A 312 -2.53 17.51 -4.29
CA ALA A 312 -3.64 18.28 -3.73
C ALA A 312 -4.33 17.56 -2.56
N GLN A 313 -4.47 16.24 -2.61
CA GLN A 313 -5.14 15.46 -1.56
C GLN A 313 -4.23 15.08 -0.38
N ARG A 314 -2.97 14.75 -0.66
CA ARG A 314 -2.06 14.06 0.28
C ARG A 314 -0.74 14.79 0.51
N GLY A 315 -0.44 15.84 -0.24
CA GLY A 315 0.84 16.55 -0.21
C GLY A 315 1.94 15.84 -1.01
N GLY A 316 3.17 16.36 -0.93
CA GLY A 316 4.34 15.77 -1.57
C GLY A 316 5.10 14.83 -0.63
N ARG A 317 5.46 13.64 -1.12
CA ARG A 317 6.46 12.77 -0.48
C ARG A 317 7.77 12.86 -1.26
N VAL A 318 8.90 12.76 -0.57
CA VAL A 318 10.20 12.60 -1.24
C VAL A 318 10.31 11.16 -1.74
N PRO A 319 10.50 10.92 -3.05
CA PRO A 319 10.68 9.57 -3.58
C PRO A 319 11.99 8.97 -3.07
N ALA A 320 11.93 7.73 -2.59
CA ALA A 320 13.13 6.98 -2.23
C ALA A 320 13.87 6.48 -3.48
N PRO A 321 15.21 6.32 -3.43
CA PRO A 321 15.91 5.63 -4.50
C PRO A 321 15.35 4.22 -4.68
N ARG A 322 15.23 3.76 -5.94
CA ARG A 322 14.60 2.48 -6.27
C ARG A 322 15.20 1.30 -5.52
N ALA A 323 16.53 1.23 -5.44
CA ALA A 323 17.23 0.15 -4.73
C ALA A 323 16.89 0.13 -3.23
N THR A 324 16.73 1.30 -2.61
CA THR A 324 16.33 1.48 -1.22
C THR A 324 14.89 1.00 -1.00
N HIS A 325 13.97 1.37 -1.88
CA HIS A 325 12.59 0.90 -1.83
C HIS A 325 12.49 -0.63 -1.99
N GLU A 326 13.21 -1.22 -2.96
CA GLU A 326 13.26 -2.68 -3.15
C GLU A 326 13.83 -3.41 -1.92
N ALA A 327 14.81 -2.80 -1.24
CA ALA A 327 15.35 -3.32 0.02
C ALA A 327 14.36 -3.19 1.19
N ALA A 328 13.60 -2.08 1.26
CA ALA A 328 12.56 -1.89 2.27
C ALA A 328 11.38 -2.86 2.08
N LEU A 329 11.01 -3.17 0.83
CA LEU A 329 9.98 -4.18 0.53
C LEU A 329 10.36 -5.56 1.07
N ALA A 330 11.64 -5.93 1.00
CA ALA A 330 12.15 -7.20 1.52
C ALA A 330 12.15 -7.28 3.06
N LEU A 331 12.01 -6.14 3.75
CA LEU A 331 11.95 -6.07 5.22
C LEU A 331 10.65 -6.66 5.78
N GLU A 332 9.57 -6.69 4.98
CA GLU A 332 8.22 -7.12 5.39
C GLU A 332 7.75 -6.41 6.68
N ALA A 333 8.14 -5.14 6.86
CA ALA A 333 7.80 -4.32 8.04
C ALA A 333 6.26 -4.09 8.16
N PRO A 334 5.77 -3.70 9.36
CA PRO A 334 4.36 -3.40 9.56
C PRO A 334 3.83 -2.30 8.63
N TYR A 335 4.66 -1.32 8.28
CA TYR A 335 4.34 -0.28 7.29
C TYR A 335 4.80 -0.67 5.87
N PRO A 336 4.10 -0.19 4.83
CA PRO A 336 4.52 -0.34 3.44
C PRO A 336 5.91 0.26 3.18
N ALA A 337 6.62 -0.25 2.17
CA ALA A 337 8.01 0.16 1.89
C ALA A 337 8.16 1.68 1.65
N ALA A 338 7.21 2.29 0.94
CA ALA A 338 7.20 3.74 0.69
C ALA A 338 7.02 4.56 1.98
N ASP A 339 6.19 4.10 2.91
CA ASP A 339 5.96 4.76 4.20
C ASP A 339 7.18 4.60 5.13
N VAL A 340 7.81 3.42 5.12
CA VAL A 340 9.08 3.18 5.83
C VAL A 340 10.17 4.12 5.33
N CYS A 341 10.33 4.27 4.01
CA CYS A 341 11.32 5.20 3.47
C CYS A 341 10.97 6.66 3.82
N SER A 342 9.71 7.05 3.71
CA SER A 342 9.23 8.41 4.03
C SER A 342 9.50 8.80 5.48
N LEU A 343 9.42 7.85 6.42
CA LEU A 343 9.73 8.04 7.84
C LEU A 343 11.15 8.59 8.06
N PHE A 344 12.11 8.23 7.21
CA PHE A 344 13.49 8.67 7.30
C PHE A 344 13.81 9.82 6.32
N LEU A 345 13.17 9.87 5.15
CA LEU A 345 13.40 10.94 4.17
C LEU A 345 12.82 12.29 4.63
N GLN A 346 11.72 12.27 5.37
CA GLN A 346 11.04 13.48 5.82
C GLN A 346 10.54 13.33 7.27
N PRO A 347 11.42 13.09 8.26
CA PRO A 347 10.96 12.57 9.55
C PRO A 347 9.94 13.45 10.27
N ALA A 348 10.10 14.78 10.25
CA ALA A 348 9.16 15.69 10.91
C ALA A 348 7.78 15.83 10.23
N SER A 349 7.68 15.47 8.95
CA SER A 349 6.47 15.62 8.12
C SER A 349 6.03 14.32 7.47
N ALA A 350 6.60 13.18 7.89
CA ALA A 350 6.30 11.88 7.31
C ALA A 350 4.78 11.62 7.41
N PRO A 351 4.11 11.32 6.29
CA PRO A 351 2.66 11.23 6.26
C PRO A 351 2.16 10.08 7.14
N LEU A 352 1.00 10.24 7.77
CA LEU A 352 0.34 9.14 8.49
C LEU A 352 0.12 7.95 7.55
N PRO A 353 0.66 6.77 7.87
CA PRO A 353 0.25 5.54 7.21
C PRO A 353 -1.18 5.23 7.67
N GLY A 354 -2.14 5.13 6.74
CA GLY A 354 -3.33 4.33 7.04
C GLY A 354 -4.32 4.78 8.08
N CYS A 355 -4.29 6.00 8.59
CA CYS A 355 -5.37 6.43 9.46
C CYS A 355 -6.64 6.76 8.66
N ALA A 356 -7.58 5.82 8.63
CA ALA A 356 -8.93 6.01 8.10
C ALA A 356 -9.68 7.18 8.76
N ASP A 357 -9.27 7.58 9.98
CA ASP A 357 -9.97 8.57 10.80
C ASP A 357 -9.59 10.03 10.51
N LEU A 358 -8.86 10.31 9.42
CA LEU A 358 -8.53 11.70 9.06
C LEU A 358 -9.72 12.47 8.46
N ASN A 359 -10.82 11.79 8.10
CA ASN A 359 -12.02 12.43 7.56
C ASN A 359 -13.29 12.28 8.43
N LEU A 360 -13.22 11.60 9.58
CA LEU A 360 -14.36 11.45 10.50
C LEU A 360 -14.39 12.48 11.63
N TRP A 361 -13.40 13.37 11.70
CA TRP A 361 -13.39 14.50 12.63
C TRP A 361 -13.35 15.81 11.84
N PRO A 362 -14.31 16.73 12.04
CA PRO A 362 -14.22 18.04 11.42
C PRO A 362 -12.89 18.66 11.83
N ARG A 363 -12.06 19.05 10.83
CA ARG A 363 -10.87 19.88 11.06
C ARG A 363 -11.32 21.07 11.91
N PRO A 364 -10.86 21.21 13.16
CA PRO A 364 -11.07 22.46 13.87
C PRO A 364 -10.44 23.55 13.01
N THR A 365 -11.16 24.63 12.72
CA THR A 365 -10.66 25.80 11.96
C THR A 365 -9.40 26.43 12.57
N ARG A 366 -8.95 25.95 13.73
CA ARG A 366 -7.76 26.40 14.47
C ARG A 366 -6.50 25.57 14.22
N ASP A 367 -6.57 24.39 13.61
CA ASP A 367 -5.36 23.58 13.34
C ASP A 367 -5.23 23.25 11.85
N THR A 368 -4.39 24.04 11.16
CA THR A 368 -4.14 23.97 9.72
C THR A 368 -3.00 23.01 9.35
N ARG A 369 -2.41 22.31 10.32
CA ARG A 369 -1.29 21.39 10.07
C ARG A 369 -1.80 20.02 9.60
N LEU A 370 -1.11 19.46 8.60
CA LEU A 370 -1.32 18.06 8.18
C LEU A 370 -0.81 17.11 9.26
N PHE A 371 -1.61 16.09 9.58
CA PHE A 371 -1.22 15.03 10.50
C PHE A 371 -0.07 14.19 9.92
N THR A 372 0.82 13.77 10.80
CA THR A 372 2.05 13.00 10.50
C THR A 372 2.04 11.66 11.21
N VAL A 373 2.90 10.74 10.81
CA VAL A 373 3.07 9.41 11.42
C VAL A 373 3.16 9.42 12.95
N TRP A 374 3.64 10.53 13.54
CA TRP A 374 3.77 10.74 14.98
C TRP A 374 2.45 11.07 15.70
N ASP A 375 1.43 11.47 14.96
CA ASP A 375 0.10 11.82 15.47
C ASP A 375 -0.79 10.57 15.57
N VAL A 376 -0.25 9.53 16.23
CA VAL A 376 -0.93 8.24 16.47
C VAL A 376 -2.24 8.43 17.23
N LYS A 377 -3.27 7.66 16.86
CA LYS A 377 -4.62 7.79 17.44
C LYS A 377 -5.00 6.64 18.36
N THR A 378 -4.39 5.49 18.17
CA THR A 378 -4.63 4.28 18.97
C THR A 378 -3.33 3.71 19.52
N GLU A 379 -3.43 2.86 20.54
CA GLU A 379 -2.31 2.06 21.04
C GLU A 379 -1.74 1.16 19.95
N HIS A 380 -2.61 0.60 19.10
CA HIS A 380 -2.21 -0.22 17.95
C HIS A 380 -1.37 0.57 16.93
N ASP A 381 -1.72 1.83 16.65
CA ASP A 381 -0.92 2.68 15.75
C ASP A 381 0.47 2.95 16.34
N ALA A 382 0.54 3.24 17.65
CA ALA A 382 1.77 3.46 18.37
C ALA A 382 2.68 2.22 18.30
N GLU A 383 2.13 1.03 18.56
CA GLU A 383 2.87 -0.23 18.46
C GLU A 383 3.40 -0.48 17.05
N ARG A 384 2.57 -0.29 16.01
CA ARG A 384 2.99 -0.50 14.62
C ARG A 384 4.11 0.44 14.21
N LEU A 385 4.06 1.70 14.64
CA LEU A 385 5.13 2.67 14.41
C LEU A 385 6.43 2.21 15.10
N LEU A 386 6.35 1.85 16.38
CA LEU A 386 7.53 1.43 17.15
C LEU A 386 8.13 0.13 16.60
N ASP A 387 7.30 -0.86 16.23
CA ASP A 387 7.75 -2.09 15.56
C ASP A 387 8.43 -1.79 14.22
N THR A 388 7.89 -0.83 13.47
CA THR A 388 8.50 -0.38 12.23
C THR A 388 9.88 0.24 12.49
N LEU A 389 10.01 1.10 13.51
CA LEU A 389 11.29 1.74 13.86
C LEU A 389 12.35 0.73 14.31
N VAL A 390 12.03 -0.18 15.23
CA VAL A 390 13.00 -1.18 15.72
C VAL A 390 13.39 -2.20 14.65
N THR A 391 12.58 -2.35 13.59
CA THR A 391 12.89 -3.19 12.43
C THR A 391 13.71 -2.41 11.39
N ALA A 392 13.34 -1.16 11.10
CA ALA A 392 13.91 -0.37 10.02
C ALA A 392 15.22 0.33 10.40
N VAL A 393 15.43 0.70 11.67
CA VAL A 393 16.69 1.35 12.09
C VAL A 393 17.91 0.42 11.91
N PRO A 394 17.90 -0.84 12.39
CA PRO A 394 19.01 -1.77 12.14
C PRO A 394 19.19 -2.08 10.66
N TRP A 395 18.09 -2.20 9.91
CA TRP A 395 18.11 -2.40 8.46
C TRP A 395 18.78 -1.23 7.73
N ALA A 396 18.38 0.01 8.02
CA ALA A 396 18.97 1.19 7.39
C ALA A 396 20.48 1.31 7.72
N TYR A 397 20.86 0.96 8.95
CA TYR A 397 22.26 0.91 9.37
C TYR A 397 23.08 -0.18 8.64
N ALA A 398 22.56 -1.40 8.52
CA ALA A 398 23.34 -2.54 8.02
C ALA A 398 23.24 -2.76 6.51
N ASP A 399 22.07 -2.49 5.94
CA ASP A 399 21.65 -2.94 4.60
C ASP A 399 21.55 -1.82 3.55
N LEU A 400 21.68 -0.56 3.96
CA LEU A 400 21.80 0.58 3.05
C LEU A 400 23.23 1.11 3.01
N PRO A 401 23.72 1.53 1.83
CA PRO A 401 25.07 2.06 1.72
C PRO A 401 25.18 3.45 2.36
N ALA A 402 26.38 3.82 2.77
CA ALA A 402 26.69 5.19 3.17
C ALA A 402 26.37 6.17 2.02
N GLY A 403 25.79 7.32 2.35
CA GLY A 403 25.27 8.28 1.36
C GLY A 403 23.84 8.00 0.88
N ASP A 404 23.20 6.89 1.29
CA ASP A 404 21.77 6.69 1.05
C ASP A 404 20.93 7.66 1.91
N PRO A 405 19.97 8.40 1.35
CA PRO A 405 19.21 9.41 2.08
C PRO A 405 18.29 8.81 3.16
N VAL A 406 17.80 7.57 3.00
CA VAL A 406 17.03 6.88 4.05
C VAL A 406 17.93 6.53 5.22
N ARG A 407 19.16 6.07 4.95
CA ARG A 407 20.16 5.82 6.00
C ARG A 407 20.51 7.10 6.75
N ALA A 408 20.77 8.19 6.02
CA ALA A 408 21.11 9.49 6.59
C ALA A 408 20.00 10.08 7.47
N GLY A 409 18.74 9.74 7.21
CA GLY A 409 17.58 10.21 7.97
C GLY A 409 17.32 9.53 9.32
N VAL A 410 18.01 8.41 9.62
CA VAL A 410 17.83 7.63 10.86
C VAL A 410 18.00 8.48 12.14
N PRO A 411 19.08 9.27 12.29
CA PRO A 411 19.28 10.05 13.51
C PRO A 411 18.18 11.08 13.75
N GLU A 412 17.75 11.76 12.68
CA GLU A 412 16.69 12.75 12.72
C GLU A 412 15.33 12.12 13.09
N ALA A 413 15.01 10.95 12.54
CA ALA A 413 13.78 10.23 12.91
C ALA A 413 13.74 9.85 14.39
N LEU A 414 14.87 9.39 14.95
CA LEU A 414 14.96 9.10 16.39
C LEU A 414 14.89 10.37 17.25
N ARG A 415 15.44 11.50 16.77
CA ARG A 415 15.30 12.80 17.43
C ARG A 415 13.84 13.26 17.45
N VAL A 416 13.09 13.09 16.35
CA VAL A 416 11.66 13.41 16.26
C VAL A 416 10.83 12.50 17.18
N LEU A 417 11.12 11.20 17.24
CA LEU A 417 10.48 10.30 18.20
C LEU A 417 10.68 10.81 19.64
N ARG A 418 11.93 11.07 20.04
CA ARG A 418 12.27 11.55 21.38
C ARG A 418 11.63 12.90 21.71
N ALA A 419 11.53 13.80 20.74
CA ALA A 419 10.83 15.06 20.90
C ALA A 419 9.31 14.84 21.06
N THR A 420 8.73 13.92 20.28
CA THR A 420 7.30 13.61 20.30
C THR A 420 6.87 13.05 21.65
N VAL A 421 7.59 12.04 22.18
CA VAL A 421 7.22 11.39 23.46
C VAL A 421 7.30 12.34 24.66
N ARG A 422 8.04 13.46 24.55
CA ARG A 422 8.11 14.50 25.59
C ARG A 422 6.95 15.49 25.56
N ARG A 423 6.12 15.48 24.51
CA ARG A 423 4.92 16.34 24.43
C ARG A 423 3.89 15.89 25.49
N ARG A 424 2.96 16.78 25.83
CA ARG A 424 1.90 16.52 26.82
C ARG A 424 0.52 16.36 26.18
N ASP A 425 0.46 15.74 25.02
CA ASP A 425 -0.78 15.53 24.25
C ASP A 425 -1.14 14.04 24.15
N SER A 426 -2.25 13.75 23.45
CA SER A 426 -2.74 12.37 23.31
C SER A 426 -1.75 11.44 22.57
N PRO A 427 -1.19 11.83 21.39
CA PRO A 427 -0.24 10.98 20.68
C PRO A 427 1.01 10.64 21.52
N ALA A 428 1.58 11.62 22.22
CA ALA A 428 2.75 11.40 23.05
C ALA A 428 2.48 10.42 24.22
N ARG A 429 1.28 10.47 24.81
CA ARG A 429 0.86 9.52 25.85
C ARG A 429 0.71 8.10 25.30
N LEU A 430 0.17 7.93 24.10
CA LEU A 430 0.07 6.63 23.44
C LEU A 430 1.45 6.05 23.12
N LEU A 431 2.36 6.85 22.57
CA LEU A 431 3.73 6.42 22.28
C LEU A 431 4.51 6.08 23.56
N SER A 432 4.42 6.93 24.58
CA SER A 432 5.05 6.67 25.88
C SER A 432 4.47 5.42 26.54
N GLY A 433 3.16 5.22 26.45
CA GLY A 433 2.48 4.02 26.92
C GLY A 433 2.97 2.77 26.19
N ALA A 434 3.06 2.81 24.86
CA ALA A 434 3.52 1.67 24.06
C ALA A 434 5.02 1.35 24.25
N LEU A 435 5.85 2.34 24.61
CA LEU A 435 7.24 2.15 25.01
C LEU A 435 7.36 1.50 26.39
N ALA A 436 6.45 1.80 27.31
CA ALA A 436 6.48 1.29 28.69
C ALA A 436 5.72 -0.03 28.89
N HIS A 437 4.61 -0.22 28.19
CA HIS A 437 3.58 -1.22 28.49
C HIS A 437 2.88 -1.72 27.21
N GLY A 438 3.62 -2.28 26.27
CA GLY A 438 3.03 -2.97 25.11
C GLY A 438 2.23 -4.22 25.51
N PRO A 439 1.40 -4.77 24.60
CA PRO A 439 0.39 -5.79 24.89
C PRO A 439 1.00 -7.12 25.33
N TYR A 440 2.28 -7.30 25.03
CA TYR A 440 3.14 -8.33 25.59
C TYR A 440 4.28 -7.63 26.33
N ARG A 441 4.25 -7.62 27.68
CA ARG A 441 5.30 -6.97 28.51
C ARG A 441 6.72 -7.31 28.05
N SER A 442 6.96 -8.55 27.61
CA SER A 442 8.27 -9.02 27.12
C SER A 442 8.79 -8.33 25.85
N ARG A 443 7.92 -7.74 25.01
CA ARG A 443 8.31 -7.08 23.76
C ARG A 443 8.38 -5.57 23.90
N ALA A 444 7.68 -4.98 24.87
CA ALA A 444 7.62 -3.54 25.06
C ALA A 444 8.85 -2.97 25.75
N ASP A 445 9.24 -3.58 26.87
CA ASP A 445 10.47 -3.23 27.61
C ASP A 445 11.67 -3.28 26.65
N ALA A 446 11.73 -4.33 25.82
CA ALA A 446 12.77 -4.50 24.81
C ALA A 446 12.81 -3.42 23.72
N ARG A 447 11.68 -2.77 23.36
CA ARG A 447 11.66 -1.70 22.33
C ARG A 447 12.20 -0.40 22.91
N GLY A 448 11.67 0.03 24.06
CA GLY A 448 12.08 1.26 24.73
C GLY A 448 13.54 1.19 25.14
N ASP A 449 13.93 0.12 25.83
CA ASP A 449 15.30 -0.12 26.26
C ASP A 449 16.29 -0.13 25.10
N TRP A 450 15.87 -0.63 23.92
CA TRP A 450 16.75 -0.65 22.76
C TRP A 450 16.83 0.70 22.05
N LEU A 451 15.71 1.40 21.83
CA LEU A 451 15.67 2.71 21.15
C LEU A 451 16.41 3.80 21.92
N ASP A 452 16.35 3.77 23.25
CA ASP A 452 17.12 4.64 24.15
C ASP A 452 18.44 3.99 24.61
N GLY A 453 18.68 2.75 24.18
CA GLY A 453 19.82 1.94 24.57
C GLY A 453 21.12 2.29 23.85
N PRO A 454 22.25 1.82 24.39
CA PRO A 454 23.56 2.19 23.89
C PRO A 454 23.84 1.59 22.50
N ALA A 455 23.23 0.46 22.13
CA ALA A 455 23.40 -0.15 20.81
C ALA A 455 22.83 0.74 19.69
N CYS A 456 21.57 1.18 19.82
CA CYS A 456 20.92 2.09 18.89
C CYS A 456 21.69 3.43 18.82
N ALA A 457 22.10 3.97 19.97
CA ALA A 457 22.91 5.19 20.03
C ALA A 457 24.24 5.05 19.26
N ARG A 458 24.98 3.96 19.40
CA ARG A 458 26.24 3.73 18.67
C ARG A 458 26.02 3.55 17.16
N MET A 459 24.96 2.84 16.75
CA MET A 459 24.59 2.74 15.32
C MET A 459 24.29 4.11 14.72
N THR A 460 23.52 4.92 15.45
CA THR A 460 23.15 6.28 15.05
C THR A 460 24.39 7.16 14.94
N ALA A 461 25.27 7.14 15.94
CA ALA A 461 26.50 7.92 15.95
C ALA A 461 27.42 7.56 14.78
N ARG A 462 27.47 6.29 14.36
CA ARG A 462 28.23 5.87 13.17
C ARG A 462 27.66 6.44 11.87
N ILE A 463 26.33 6.57 11.78
CA ILE A 463 25.66 7.22 10.64
C ILE A 463 25.96 8.72 10.66
N GLU A 464 25.79 9.39 11.80
CA GLU A 464 26.04 10.84 11.94
C GLU A 464 27.51 11.22 11.67
N ALA A 465 28.45 10.35 12.05
CA ALA A 465 29.86 10.57 11.85
C ALA A 465 30.35 10.21 10.43
N ASP A 466 29.45 9.79 9.52
CA ASP A 466 29.79 9.29 8.19
C ASP A 466 30.95 8.28 8.25
N ALA A 467 30.86 7.30 9.16
CA ALA A 467 31.96 6.39 9.50
C ALA A 467 32.41 5.48 8.35
N LEU A 468 31.76 5.54 7.18
CA LEU A 468 32.04 4.76 5.98
C LEU A 468 32.15 5.66 4.75
N PRO A 469 33.01 5.31 3.78
CA PRO A 469 33.00 5.97 2.47
C PRO A 469 31.65 5.81 1.74
N PRO A 470 31.19 6.81 0.96
CA PRO A 470 29.96 6.71 0.16
C PRO A 470 29.89 5.43 -0.68
N GLY A 471 28.71 4.81 -0.73
CA GLY A 471 28.47 3.55 -1.45
C GLY A 471 28.91 2.28 -0.71
N ARG A 472 29.61 2.38 0.44
CA ARG A 472 30.04 1.22 1.24
C ARG A 472 29.03 0.85 2.31
N TYR A 473 29.08 -0.39 2.76
CA TYR A 473 28.15 -0.97 3.72
C TYR A 473 28.85 -1.34 5.02
N GLU A 474 28.15 -1.24 6.15
CA GLU A 474 28.64 -1.74 7.44
C GLU A 474 28.85 -3.26 7.42
N SER A 475 28.15 -3.94 6.52
CA SER A 475 28.28 -5.38 6.28
C SER A 475 29.56 -5.77 5.54
N ASP A 476 30.33 -4.84 4.98
CA ASP A 476 31.65 -5.08 4.39
C ASP A 476 32.75 -4.77 5.42
N PRO A 477 33.39 -5.77 6.05
CA PRO A 477 34.38 -5.54 7.11
C PRO A 477 35.61 -4.76 6.62
N ARG A 478 35.90 -4.75 5.31
CA ARG A 478 36.98 -3.91 4.74
C ARG A 478 36.68 -2.41 4.85
N ALA A 479 35.41 -2.04 4.98
CA ALA A 479 34.99 -0.65 5.10
C ALA A 479 34.95 -0.20 6.57
N CYS A 480 34.55 -1.08 7.48
CA CYS A 480 34.28 -0.71 8.87
C CYS A 480 35.35 -1.18 9.89
N VAL A 481 36.09 -2.26 9.58
CA VAL A 481 37.16 -2.85 10.41
C VAL A 481 38.32 -3.41 9.55
N PRO A 482 38.96 -2.60 8.68
CA PRO A 482 39.98 -3.08 7.74
C PRO A 482 41.18 -3.77 8.42
N GLU A 483 41.58 -3.30 9.59
CA GLU A 483 42.68 -3.91 10.36
C GLU A 483 42.36 -5.33 10.81
N LEU A 484 41.10 -5.61 11.16
CA LEU A 484 40.65 -6.95 11.53
C LEU A 484 40.66 -7.90 10.33
N VAL A 485 40.36 -7.39 9.12
CA VAL A 485 40.47 -8.18 7.89
C VAL A 485 41.92 -8.57 7.63
N ARG A 486 42.85 -7.62 7.80
CA ARG A 486 44.30 -7.85 7.66
C ARG A 486 44.80 -8.88 8.67
N GLU A 487 44.41 -8.73 9.94
CA GLU A 487 44.75 -9.68 11.00
C GLU A 487 44.23 -11.09 10.69
N ALA A 488 42.95 -11.23 10.32
CA ALA A 488 42.36 -12.52 9.97
C ALA A 488 43.04 -13.15 8.74
N ALA A 489 43.39 -12.33 7.74
CA ALA A 489 44.12 -12.79 6.55
C ALA A 489 45.50 -13.33 6.92
N GLU A 490 46.27 -12.60 7.72
CA GLU A 490 47.60 -13.00 8.20
C GLU A 490 47.52 -14.28 9.05
N ARG A 491 46.59 -14.35 10.00
CA ARG A 491 46.43 -15.48 10.95
C ARG A 491 46.04 -16.78 10.24
N LEU A 492 45.20 -16.69 9.21
CA LEU A 492 44.69 -17.84 8.47
C LEU A 492 45.52 -18.16 7.22
N GLY A 493 46.50 -17.32 6.86
CA GLY A 493 47.25 -17.42 5.62
C GLY A 493 46.36 -17.28 4.38
N LEU A 494 45.38 -16.39 4.43
CA LEU A 494 44.41 -16.12 3.37
C LEU A 494 44.73 -14.79 2.67
N ALA A 495 44.23 -14.64 1.44
CA ALA A 495 44.12 -13.33 0.82
C ALA A 495 42.99 -12.49 1.47
N GLU A 496 42.99 -11.18 1.25
CA GLU A 496 42.01 -10.24 1.82
C GLU A 496 40.56 -10.64 1.52
N ASP A 497 40.26 -11.07 0.29
CA ASP A 497 38.90 -11.43 -0.13
C ASP A 497 38.35 -12.66 0.64
N PRO A 498 39.01 -13.84 0.67
CA PRO A 498 38.59 -14.95 1.53
C PRO A 498 38.45 -14.55 3.00
N ALA A 499 39.38 -13.77 3.56
CA ALA A 499 39.31 -13.31 4.94
C ALA A 499 38.09 -12.42 5.21
N THR A 500 37.79 -11.50 4.28
CA THR A 500 36.59 -10.66 4.28
C THR A 500 35.32 -11.52 4.30
N LEU A 501 35.23 -12.49 3.39
CA LEU A 501 34.09 -13.40 3.29
C LEU A 501 33.94 -14.24 4.56
N TYR A 502 35.05 -14.72 5.13
CA TYR A 502 35.01 -15.52 6.35
C TYR A 502 34.48 -14.72 7.54
N LEU A 503 34.95 -13.47 7.74
CA LEU A 503 34.40 -12.59 8.78
C LEU A 503 32.90 -12.31 8.60
N GLN A 504 32.45 -12.13 7.36
CA GLN A 504 31.01 -11.99 7.05
C GLN A 504 30.23 -13.27 7.38
N LEU A 505 30.78 -14.44 7.04
CA LEU A 505 30.16 -15.73 7.37
C LEU A 505 30.15 -16.00 8.87
N LEU A 506 31.11 -15.49 9.65
CA LEU A 506 31.13 -15.59 11.10
C LEU A 506 30.09 -14.67 11.75
N ALA A 507 30.09 -13.38 11.41
CA ALA A 507 29.37 -12.37 12.19
C ALA A 507 27.94 -12.06 11.71
N LEU A 508 27.64 -12.22 10.41
CA LEU A 508 26.33 -11.84 9.88
C LEU A 508 25.31 -12.97 10.05
N ALA A 509 24.10 -12.60 10.49
CA ALA A 509 23.01 -13.54 10.70
C ALA A 509 22.56 -14.22 9.38
N THR A 510 22.43 -13.45 8.30
CA THR A 510 21.88 -13.94 7.01
C THR A 510 22.68 -13.48 5.78
N PRO A 511 23.98 -13.83 5.66
CA PRO A 511 24.83 -13.43 4.54
C PRO A 511 24.52 -14.25 3.28
N SER A 512 23.42 -13.96 2.58
CA SER A 512 23.15 -14.59 1.28
C SER A 512 24.22 -14.20 0.26
N ASP A 513 24.51 -15.06 -0.72
CA ASP A 513 25.55 -14.78 -1.71
C ASP A 513 25.24 -13.50 -2.52
N ARG A 514 23.94 -13.22 -2.73
CA ARG A 514 23.47 -11.99 -3.37
C ARG A 514 23.84 -10.76 -2.53
N ASN A 515 23.60 -10.80 -1.23
CA ASN A 515 23.88 -9.70 -0.33
C ASN A 515 25.39 -9.48 -0.17
N VAL A 516 26.16 -10.55 0.03
CA VAL A 516 27.62 -10.49 0.12
C VAL A 516 28.22 -9.82 -1.12
N ARG A 517 27.79 -10.25 -2.33
CA ARG A 517 28.24 -9.61 -3.57
C ARG A 517 27.85 -8.13 -3.65
N ARG A 518 26.63 -7.78 -3.24
CA ARG A 518 26.16 -6.38 -3.21
C ARG A 518 27.03 -5.55 -2.27
N TRP A 519 27.18 -5.99 -1.02
CA TRP A 519 27.92 -5.24 0.01
C TRP A 519 29.39 -5.07 -0.35
N ASN A 520 30.01 -6.11 -0.91
CA ASN A 520 31.44 -6.09 -1.24
C ASN A 520 31.74 -5.46 -2.61
N GLY A 521 30.72 -5.18 -3.43
CA GLY A 521 30.89 -4.75 -4.82
C GLY A 521 31.55 -5.83 -5.69
N TRP A 522 31.32 -7.12 -5.39
CA TRP A 522 32.01 -8.22 -6.04
C TRP A 522 31.24 -8.77 -7.25
N PRO A 523 31.91 -8.99 -8.40
CA PRO A 523 31.35 -9.81 -9.46
C PRO A 523 31.27 -11.29 -9.01
N PRO A 524 30.40 -12.11 -9.62
CA PRO A 524 30.25 -13.52 -9.26
C PRO A 524 31.55 -14.34 -9.30
N ALA A 525 32.46 -14.04 -10.23
CA ALA A 525 33.75 -14.73 -10.34
C ALA A 525 34.64 -14.50 -9.11
N ARG A 526 34.73 -13.26 -8.62
CA ARG A 526 35.53 -12.90 -7.42
C ARG A 526 34.99 -13.58 -6.16
N HIS A 527 33.65 -13.60 -6.00
CA HIS A 527 33.00 -14.32 -4.90
C HIS A 527 33.31 -15.84 -4.93
N ARG A 528 33.24 -16.47 -6.12
CA ARG A 528 33.58 -17.90 -6.26
C ARG A 528 35.04 -18.21 -5.90
N ALA A 529 35.97 -17.34 -6.28
CA ALA A 529 37.38 -17.50 -5.92
C ALA A 529 37.59 -17.41 -4.39
N ALA A 530 36.92 -16.46 -3.73
CA ALA A 530 36.98 -16.35 -2.27
C ALA A 530 36.40 -17.59 -1.58
N VAL A 531 35.26 -18.11 -2.06
CA VAL A 531 34.66 -19.36 -1.57
C VAL A 531 35.61 -20.55 -1.72
N ALA A 532 36.23 -20.71 -2.90
CA ALA A 532 37.15 -21.82 -3.17
C ALA A 532 38.34 -21.84 -2.19
N ALA A 533 38.92 -20.66 -1.89
CA ALA A 533 40.01 -20.56 -0.94
C ALA A 533 39.59 -20.92 0.50
N LEU A 534 38.36 -20.60 0.91
CA LEU A 534 37.85 -20.99 2.23
C LEU A 534 37.60 -22.50 2.33
N LEU A 535 37.13 -23.13 1.25
CA LEU A 535 36.94 -24.59 1.17
C LEU A 535 38.29 -25.33 1.21
N GLU A 536 39.29 -24.84 0.47
CA GLU A 536 40.64 -25.42 0.48
C GLU A 536 41.28 -25.37 1.88
N ARG A 537 40.99 -24.32 2.66
CA ARG A 537 41.42 -24.19 4.06
C ARG A 537 40.53 -24.94 5.06
N GLY A 538 39.43 -25.56 4.62
CA GLY A 538 38.50 -26.28 5.49
C GLY A 538 37.77 -25.38 6.50
N LEU A 539 37.70 -24.07 6.26
CA LEU A 539 37.05 -23.11 7.15
C LEU A 539 35.52 -23.07 6.98
N VAL A 540 35.04 -23.59 5.85
CA VAL A 540 33.63 -23.68 5.49
C VAL A 540 33.33 -25.03 4.86
N VAL A 541 32.06 -25.42 4.85
CA VAL A 541 31.56 -26.63 4.17
C VAL A 541 30.55 -26.26 3.10
N GLU A 542 30.54 -27.00 1.99
CA GLU A 542 29.46 -26.93 1.01
C GLU A 542 28.24 -27.68 1.52
N ASP A 543 27.07 -27.04 1.48
CA ASP A 543 25.81 -27.62 1.93
C ASP A 543 24.62 -26.91 1.26
N LYS A 544 23.41 -27.46 1.39
CA LYS A 544 22.17 -26.83 0.95
C LYS A 544 21.21 -26.67 2.12
N ARG A 545 21.24 -25.49 2.75
CA ARG A 545 20.39 -25.18 3.90
C ARG A 545 19.17 -24.33 3.49
N PRO A 546 17.94 -24.73 3.86
CA PRO A 546 16.72 -24.01 3.50
C PRO A 546 16.75 -22.53 3.93
N ARG A 547 16.28 -21.64 3.05
CA ARG A 547 16.20 -20.18 3.27
C ARG A 547 17.53 -19.45 3.52
N ALA A 548 18.69 -20.11 3.36
CA ALA A 548 19.99 -19.48 3.59
C ALA A 548 20.49 -18.58 2.44
N GLY A 549 20.10 -18.90 1.19
CA GLY A 549 20.49 -18.12 0.00
C GLY A 549 21.99 -18.12 -0.32
N ARG A 550 22.73 -19.14 0.15
CA ARG A 550 24.18 -19.32 -0.07
C ARG A 550 24.54 -20.81 -0.19
N GLY A 551 25.70 -21.09 -0.77
CA GLY A 551 26.22 -22.47 -0.97
C GLY A 551 27.25 -22.95 0.05
N VAL A 552 27.79 -22.07 0.89
CA VAL A 552 28.78 -22.43 1.92
C VAL A 552 28.37 -21.96 3.31
N PHE A 553 28.81 -22.72 4.32
CA PHE A 553 28.39 -22.56 5.71
C PHE A 553 29.56 -22.77 6.66
N LEU A 554 29.45 -22.19 7.85
CA LEU A 554 30.34 -22.57 8.95
C LEU A 554 30.09 -24.05 9.30
N PRO A 555 31.15 -24.82 9.61
CA PRO A 555 30.99 -26.16 10.14
C PRO A 555 30.10 -26.18 11.39
N GLY A 556 29.34 -27.27 11.55
CA GLY A 556 28.44 -27.47 12.70
C GLY A 556 26.94 -27.38 12.38
N PRO A 557 26.10 -27.48 13.44
CA PRO A 557 24.66 -27.68 13.32
C PRO A 557 23.91 -26.45 12.80
N TRP A 558 22.73 -26.71 12.22
CA TRP A 558 21.84 -25.72 11.64
C TRP A 558 20.51 -25.65 12.37
N ALA A 559 20.17 -24.47 12.89
CA ALA A 559 18.88 -24.19 13.48
C ALA A 559 17.88 -23.72 12.41
N ARG A 560 16.76 -24.43 12.28
CA ARG A 560 15.64 -24.04 11.41
C ARG A 560 14.87 -22.86 12.00
N ALA A 561 14.00 -22.25 11.22
CA ALA A 561 13.14 -21.18 11.73
C ALA A 561 11.88 -21.04 10.88
N ALA A 562 10.74 -20.76 11.51
CA ALA A 562 9.55 -20.25 10.83
C ALA A 562 9.72 -18.76 10.48
N LYS A 563 9.02 -18.28 9.45
CA LYS A 563 8.94 -16.83 9.19
C LYS A 563 8.28 -16.12 10.41
N PRO A 564 8.71 -14.90 10.78
CA PRO A 564 9.71 -14.07 10.11
C PRO A 564 11.17 -14.34 10.56
N LEU A 565 11.41 -15.27 11.48
CA LEU A 565 12.75 -15.51 12.03
C LEU A 565 13.71 -16.10 10.97
N PRO A 566 15.01 -15.72 11.02
CA PRO A 566 16.03 -16.28 10.14
C PRO A 566 16.57 -17.61 10.71
N PRO A 567 16.69 -18.67 9.90
CA PRO A 567 17.48 -19.84 10.28
C PRO A 567 18.97 -19.51 10.22
N MET A 568 19.79 -20.16 11.06
CA MET A 568 21.21 -19.84 11.21
C MET A 568 22.05 -21.03 11.69
N GLU A 569 23.37 -20.95 11.51
CA GLU A 569 24.30 -21.85 12.18
C GLU A 569 24.21 -21.66 13.70
N CYS A 570 24.08 -22.74 14.48
CA CYS A 570 23.87 -22.62 15.93
C CYS A 570 25.03 -21.89 16.63
N TRP A 571 26.23 -21.96 16.08
CA TRP A 571 27.40 -21.20 16.56
C TRP A 571 27.14 -19.68 16.60
N LYS A 572 26.32 -19.15 15.68
CA LYS A 572 25.97 -17.72 15.65
C LYS A 572 24.88 -17.35 16.64
N ALA A 573 24.14 -18.32 17.17
CA ALA A 573 22.97 -18.04 18.01
C ALA A 573 23.38 -17.20 19.23
N GLU A 574 24.49 -17.54 19.88
CA GLU A 574 25.00 -16.80 21.03
C GLU A 574 25.49 -15.40 20.66
N LEU A 575 26.17 -15.22 19.51
CA LEU A 575 26.59 -13.90 19.01
C LEU A 575 25.40 -12.92 18.83
N HIS A 576 24.24 -13.46 18.46
CA HIS A 576 23.03 -12.66 18.26
C HIS A 576 22.06 -12.72 19.46
N GLY A 577 22.38 -13.45 20.52
CA GLY A 577 21.44 -13.73 21.62
C GLY A 577 20.15 -14.44 21.18
N ALA A 578 20.20 -15.18 20.06
CA ALA A 578 19.07 -15.90 19.52
C ALA A 578 18.63 -17.01 20.48
N ARG A 579 17.32 -17.13 20.70
CA ARG A 579 16.74 -18.20 21.50
C ARG A 579 16.50 -19.41 20.63
N LEU A 580 17.06 -20.55 21.04
CA LEU A 580 16.82 -21.83 20.41
C LEU A 580 15.84 -22.67 21.24
N THR A 581 15.23 -23.67 20.61
CA THR A 581 14.55 -24.77 21.32
C THR A 581 15.52 -25.51 22.23
N ALA A 582 15.00 -26.26 23.21
CA ALA A 582 15.83 -26.98 24.18
C ALA A 582 16.78 -28.00 23.54
N ASP A 583 16.41 -28.55 22.38
CA ASP A 583 17.23 -29.46 21.56
C ASP A 583 18.16 -28.72 20.57
N GLY A 584 18.11 -27.39 20.53
CA GLY A 584 18.97 -26.54 19.68
C GLY A 584 18.63 -26.55 18.19
N THR A 585 17.50 -27.14 17.79
CA THR A 585 17.18 -27.39 16.37
C THR A 585 16.39 -26.28 15.68
N GLU A 586 15.76 -25.38 16.44
CA GLU A 586 14.93 -24.30 15.90
C GLU A 586 15.14 -22.97 16.64
N VAL A 587 15.22 -21.87 15.87
CA VAL A 587 15.22 -20.49 16.37
C VAL A 587 13.80 -20.09 16.72
N THR A 588 13.55 -19.81 18.00
CA THR A 588 12.24 -19.40 18.54
C THR A 588 12.15 -17.91 18.84
N GLY A 589 13.29 -17.20 18.81
CA GLY A 589 13.30 -15.75 18.95
C GLY A 589 14.64 -15.13 18.59
N MET A 590 14.58 -13.94 18.03
CA MET A 590 15.74 -13.10 17.72
C MET A 590 15.57 -11.77 18.45
N PRO A 591 16.45 -11.39 19.39
CA PRO A 591 16.39 -10.09 20.02
C PRO A 591 16.83 -8.98 19.05
N LEU A 592 16.60 -7.73 19.44
CA LEU A 592 17.14 -6.57 18.70
C LEU A 592 18.68 -6.56 18.79
N PRO A 593 19.38 -6.02 17.77
CA PRO A 593 20.85 -6.04 17.77
C PRO A 593 21.46 -5.30 18.96
N VAL A 594 22.28 -5.99 19.75
CA VAL A 594 22.91 -5.43 20.96
C VAL A 594 24.24 -4.71 20.69
N ALA A 595 24.76 -4.82 19.47
CA ALA A 595 26.06 -4.32 19.07
C ALA A 595 26.05 -3.81 17.62
N THR A 596 27.00 -2.94 17.31
CA THR A 596 27.27 -2.49 15.93
C THR A 596 27.95 -3.61 15.13
N LEU A 597 27.92 -3.53 13.79
CA LEU A 597 28.59 -4.54 12.95
C LEU A 597 30.12 -4.64 13.20
N PRO A 598 30.88 -3.54 13.37
CA PRO A 598 32.28 -3.61 13.81
C PRO A 598 32.49 -4.41 15.10
N GLU A 599 31.65 -4.17 16.11
CA GLU A 599 31.71 -4.89 17.39
C GLU A 599 31.38 -6.38 17.21
N LEU A 600 30.41 -6.70 16.35
CA LEU A 600 30.06 -8.09 16.03
C LEU A 600 31.18 -8.80 15.26
N PHE A 601 31.85 -8.13 14.32
CA PHE A 601 33.02 -8.71 13.63
C PHE A 601 34.15 -8.99 14.62
N ALA A 602 34.47 -8.05 15.49
CA ALA A 602 35.51 -8.21 16.51
C ALA A 602 35.16 -9.34 17.50
N ALA A 603 33.91 -9.40 17.97
CA ALA A 603 33.45 -10.45 18.88
C ALA A 603 33.50 -11.84 18.23
N ALA A 604 33.06 -11.95 16.97
CA ALA A 604 33.09 -13.21 16.24
C ALA A 604 34.54 -13.69 16.01
N TRP A 605 35.46 -12.78 15.67
CA TRP A 605 36.88 -13.11 15.51
C TRP A 605 37.53 -13.53 16.83
N HIS A 606 37.27 -12.79 17.92
CA HIS A 606 37.79 -13.11 19.24
C HIS A 606 37.39 -14.52 19.71
N ARG A 607 36.17 -14.98 19.40
CA ARG A 607 35.75 -16.37 19.68
C ARG A 607 36.59 -17.40 18.94
N VAL A 608 36.85 -17.17 17.66
CA VAL A 608 37.72 -18.03 16.83
C VAL A 608 39.13 -18.08 17.44
N GLU A 609 39.69 -16.94 17.84
CA GLU A 609 41.02 -16.89 18.47
C GLU A 609 41.07 -17.57 19.84
N SER A 610 39.99 -17.49 20.60
CA SER A 610 39.83 -18.13 21.92
C SER A 610 39.62 -19.65 21.83
N LYS A 611 39.87 -20.26 20.66
CA LYS A 611 39.65 -21.68 20.35
C LYS A 611 38.19 -22.14 20.46
N ASP A 612 37.25 -21.19 20.38
CA ASP A 612 35.81 -21.44 20.19
C ASP A 612 35.44 -21.20 18.72
N ALA A 613 36.24 -21.78 17.81
CA ALA A 613 35.94 -21.74 16.39
C ALA A 613 34.76 -22.68 16.06
N PRO A 614 33.99 -22.40 14.99
CA PRO A 614 32.93 -23.31 14.53
C PRO A 614 33.48 -24.73 14.37
N ALA A 615 32.91 -25.68 15.11
CA ALA A 615 33.42 -27.05 15.17
C ALA A 615 33.18 -27.80 13.86
N SER A 616 34.23 -28.44 13.34
CA SER A 616 34.20 -29.38 12.22
C SER A 616 33.42 -30.65 12.54
#